data_AF-D4K3V3-F1
#
_entry.id   AF-D4K3V3-F1
#
_cell.length_a   1.000
_cell.length_b   1.000
_cell.length_c   1.000
_cell.angle_alpha   90.00
_cell.angle_beta   90.00
_cell.angle_gamma   90.00
#
_symmetry.space_group_name_H-M   'P 1'
#
loop_
_entity.id
_entity.type
_entity.pdbx_description
1 polymer ?
#
loop_
_entity_poly.entity_id
_entity_poly.type
_entity_poly.pdbx_seq_one_letter_code
_entity_poly.pdbx_strand_id
1 'polypeptide(L)' 'MKDIELRYVGGHVEVYTGAGAFLFSADTLREAMEELDAA' A
#
# COMPACT_ATOMS: atom_id res chain seq x y z
N MET A 1 -11.42 7.20 7.66
CA MET A 1 -10.38 6.21 7.32
C MET A 1 -10.31 6.17 5.80
N LYS A 2 -9.16 6.39 5.15
CA LYS A 2 -9.05 6.08 3.72
C LYS A 2 -9.27 4.55 3.61
N ASP A 3 -10.18 4.10 2.75
CA ASP A 3 -10.28 2.67 2.46
C ASP A 3 -9.11 2.31 1.55
N ILE A 4 -8.21 1.47 2.07
CA ILE A 4 -6.97 1.04 1.42
C ILE A 4 -6.79 -0.45 1.63
N GLU A 5 -6.31 -1.12 0.60
CA GLU A 5 -6.04 -2.56 0.59
C GLU A 5 -4.54 -2.79 0.39
N LEU A 6 -3.94 -3.58 1.28
CA LEU A 6 -2.52 -3.95 1.23
C LEU A 6 -2.40 -5.39 0.73
N ARG A 7 -1.60 -5.62 -0.30
CA ARG A 7 -1.36 -6.94 -0.89
C ARG A 7 0.11 -7.29 -0.86
N TYR A 8 0.43 -8.51 -0.43
CA TYR A 8 1.79 -9.05 -0.53
C TYR A 8 1.95 -9.81 -1.84
N VAL A 9 2.82 -9.31 -2.72
CA VAL A 9 3.04 -9.87 -4.05
C VAL A 9 4.55 -10.00 -4.26
N GLY A 10 5.05 -11.19 -4.59
CA GLY A 10 6.44 -11.37 -5.00
C GLY A 10 7.53 -10.98 -3.98
N GLY A 11 7.17 -10.72 -2.72
CA GLY A 11 8.11 -10.30 -1.67
C GLY A 11 8.02 -8.81 -1.30
N HIS A 12 7.23 -8.03 -2.02
CA HIS A 12 6.94 -6.62 -1.71
C HIS A 12 5.46 -6.42 -1.37
N VAL A 13 5.12 -5.22 -0.91
CA VAL A 13 3.78 -4.78 -0.55
C VAL A 13 3.25 -3.83 -1.63
N GLU A 14 2.03 -4.07 -2.08
CA GLU A 14 1.31 -3.18 -3.00
C GLU A 14 0.11 -2.57 -2.28
N VAL A 15 -0.10 -1.28 -2.50
CA VAL A 15 -1.16 -0.49 -1.87
C VAL A 15 -2.19 -0.12 -2.93
N TYR A 16 -3.45 -0.40 -2.65
CA TYR A 16 -4.58 -0.12 -3.52
C TYR A 16 -5.61 0.74 -2.79
N THR A 17 -6.39 1.51 -3.52
CA THR A 17 -7.61 2.13 -2.99
C THR A 17 -8.66 1.06 -2.66
N GLY A 18 -9.66 1.39 -1.84
CA GLY A 18 -10.81 0.52 -1.61
C GLY A 18 -11.62 0.20 -2.88
N ALA A 19 -11.42 0.94 -3.97
CA ALA A 19 -11.97 0.64 -5.29
C ALA A 19 -11.07 -0.29 -6.14
N GLY A 20 -9.94 -0.75 -5.59
CA GLY A 20 -8.98 -1.63 -6.26
C GLY A 20 -8.04 -0.93 -7.23
N ALA A 21 -7.94 0.41 -7.20
CA ALA A 21 -6.98 1.13 -8.03
C ALA A 21 -5.59 1.11 -7.38
N PHE A 22 -4.56 0.75 -8.14
CA PHE A 22 -3.18 0.75 -7.66
C PHE A 22 -2.73 2.16 -7.30
N LEU A 23 -2.12 2.32 -6.13
CA LEU A 23 -1.54 3.58 -5.67
C LEU A 23 -0.02 3.53 -5.82
N PHE A 24 0.63 2.62 -5.10
CA PHE A 24 2.09 2.45 -5.11
C PHE A 24 2.49 1.08 -4.53
N SER A 25 3.78 0.74 -4.60
CA SER A 25 4.38 -0.44 -3.98
C SER A 25 5.58 -0.07 -3.13
N ALA A 26 5.86 -0.86 -2.09
CA ALA A 26 7.01 -0.72 -1.21
C ALA A 26 7.59 -2.09 -0.87
N ASP A 27 8.89 -2.18 -0.56
CA ASP A 27 9.54 -3.46 -0.26
C ASP A 27 9.05 -4.05 1.07
N THR A 28 8.70 -3.18 2.02
CA THR A 28 8.21 -3.58 3.35
C THR A 28 6.89 -2.93 3.73
N LEU A 29 6.16 -3.56 4.65
CA LEU A 29 4.94 -2.97 5.22
C LEU A 29 5.23 -1.64 5.91
N ARG A 30 6.40 -1.51 6.53
CA ARG A 30 6.81 -0.28 7.22
C ARG A 30 6.91 0.88 6.24
N GLU A 31 7.61 0.69 5.13
CA GLU A 31 7.72 1.71 4.07
C GLU A 31 6.34 2.04 3.51
N ALA A 32 5.49 1.03 3.28
CA ALA A 32 4.12 1.27 2.81
C ALA A 32 3.29 2.13 3.79
N MET A 33 3.44 1.90 5.09
CA MET A 33 2.78 2.68 6.14
C MET A 33 3.35 4.10 6.25
N GLU A 34 4.67 4.27 6.14
CA GLU A 34 5.33 5.58 6.17
C GLU A 34 4.89 6.44 4.97
N GLU A 35 4.80 5.87 3.77
CA GLU A 35 4.26 6.55 2.58
C GLU A 35 2.77 6.89 2.71
N LEU A 36 1.97 6.03 3.35
CA LEU A 36 0.55 6.30 3.62
C LEU A 36 0.34 7.43 4.63
N ASP A 37 1.22 7.57 5.62
CA ASP A 37 1.16 8.63 6.62
C ASP A 37 1.65 9.97 6.05
N ALA A 38 2.59 9.93 5.10
CA ALA A 38 3.07 11.11 4.39
C ALA A 38 2.06 11.69 3.37
N ALA A 39 0.97 10.96 3.03
CA ALA A 39 0.03 11.27 1.94
C ALA A 39 -1.41 11.61 2.38
#